data_AF-A0A350RJU6-F1
#
_entry.id   AF-A0A350RJU6-F1
#
_cell.length_a   1.000
_cell.length_b   1.000
_cell.length_c   1.000
_cell.angle_alpha   90.00
_cell.angle_beta   90.00
_cell.angle_gamma   90.00
#
_symmetry.space_group_name_H-M   'P 1'
#
loop_
_entity.id
_entity.type
_entity.pdbx_description
1 polymer ?
#
loop_
_entity_poly.entity_id
_entity_poly.type
_entity_poly.pdbx_seq_one_letter_code
_entity_poly.pdbx_strand_id
1 'polypeptide(L)'
;MMTADELNESVSVLRSSGRINDSSTFHGCCIYEPTKQEVASWQPGDSVDRRLDLVVRHEGEVYEARVSITRGEVDRWEAVPNVVPRVGFVELFKVMDACRNDSDFQKALKDRGIDDPSKVQI
;
A
#
# COMPACT_ATOMS: atom_id res chain seq x y z
N MET A 1 18.11 -6.44 1.19
CA MET A 1 16.76 -6.88 1.64
C MET A 1 16.14 -5.73 2.39
N MET A 2 14.83 -5.52 2.29
CA MET A 2 14.10 -4.48 3.02
C MET A 2 13.74 -5.00 4.41
N THR A 3 13.92 -4.19 5.45
CA THR A 3 13.60 -4.54 6.84
C THR A 3 12.23 -3.99 7.27
N ALA A 4 11.71 -4.50 8.38
CA ALA A 4 10.47 -3.99 8.98
C ALA A 4 10.62 -2.55 9.48
N ASP A 5 11.77 -2.19 10.05
CA ASP A 5 12.05 -0.84 10.52
C ASP A 5 12.06 0.16 9.37
N GLU A 6 12.61 -0.23 8.23
CA GLU A 6 12.62 0.60 7.01
C GLU A 6 11.22 0.83 6.46
N LEU A 7 10.36 -0.20 6.48
CA LEU A 7 8.96 -0.05 6.13
C LEU A 7 8.24 0.93 7.08
N ASN A 8 8.39 0.73 8.39
CA ASN A 8 7.76 1.58 9.39
C ASN A 8 8.23 3.04 9.28
N GLU A 9 9.52 3.26 9.07
CA GLU A 9 10.09 4.59 8.91
C GLU A 9 9.56 5.27 7.64
N SER A 10 9.45 4.54 6.52
CA SER A 10 8.87 5.12 5.29
C SER A 10 7.42 5.60 5.48
N VAL A 11 6.62 4.85 6.23
CA VAL A 11 5.24 5.24 6.59
C VAL A 11 5.25 6.44 7.55
N SER A 12 6.18 6.47 8.51
CA SER A 12 6.36 7.59 9.44
C SER A 12 6.70 8.89 8.70
N VAL A 13 7.62 8.85 7.74
CA VAL A 13 8.01 9.99 6.89
C VAL A 13 6.81 10.49 6.09
N LEU A 14 6.08 9.60 5.41
CA LEU A 14 4.88 9.97 4.65
C LEU A 14 3.82 10.61 5.55
N ARG A 15 3.58 10.05 6.75
CA ARG A 15 2.62 10.57 7.71
C ARG A 15 3.02 11.95 8.23
N SER A 16 4.29 12.12 8.61
CA SER A 16 4.84 13.37 9.12
C SER A 16 4.84 14.47 8.05
N SER A 17 4.96 14.10 6.77
CA SER A 17 4.82 15.03 5.64
C SER A 17 3.37 15.45 5.33
N GLY A 18 2.37 14.86 6.00
CA GLY A 18 0.95 15.14 5.78
C GLY A 18 0.38 14.53 4.49
N ARG A 19 1.12 13.66 3.79
CA ARG A 19 0.70 13.02 2.54
C ARG A 19 -0.25 11.83 2.73
N ILE A 20 -0.29 11.29 3.94
CA ILE A 20 -1.16 10.17 4.31
C ILE A 20 -1.79 10.41 5.69
N ASN A 21 -2.93 9.76 5.91
CA ASN A 21 -3.59 9.63 7.21
C ASN A 21 -4.04 8.17 7.43
N ASP A 22 -4.78 7.91 8.50
CA ASP A 22 -5.23 6.55 8.88
C ASP A 22 -6.19 5.89 7.88
N SER A 23 -6.74 6.63 6.92
CA SER A 23 -7.56 6.07 5.84
C SER A 23 -6.75 5.54 4.66
N SER A 24 -5.45 5.82 4.61
CA SER A 24 -4.58 5.48 3.48
C SER A 24 -4.21 4.00 3.49
N THR A 25 -4.21 3.36 2.33
CA THR A 25 -3.82 1.96 2.17
C THR A 25 -2.62 1.80 1.25
N PHE A 26 -1.82 0.75 1.47
CA PHE A 26 -0.57 0.51 0.76
C PHE A 26 -0.70 -0.77 -0.08
N HIS A 27 -0.42 -0.65 -1.37
CA HIS A 27 -0.69 -1.69 -2.37
C HIS A 27 0.57 -2.27 -3.02
N GLY A 28 1.73 -1.71 -2.68
CA GLY A 28 3.03 -2.18 -3.13
C GLY A 28 4.14 -1.41 -2.42
N CYS A 29 5.25 -2.08 -2.16
CA CYS A 29 6.47 -1.47 -1.64
C CYS A 29 7.68 -2.24 -2.15
N CYS A 30 8.71 -1.53 -2.62
CA CYS A 30 9.99 -2.11 -2.99
C CYS A 30 11.14 -1.15 -2.67
N ILE A 31 12.36 -1.67 -2.68
CA ILE A 31 13.55 -0.84 -2.61
C ILE A 31 13.68 -0.09 -3.94
N TYR A 32 13.89 1.23 -3.86
CA TYR A 32 14.35 1.99 -5.01
C TYR A 32 15.85 1.80 -5.15
N GLU A 33 16.26 1.13 -6.21
CA GLU A 33 17.67 0.89 -6.49
C GLU A 33 18.40 2.22 -6.76
N PRO A 34 19.61 2.43 -6.19
CA PRO A 34 20.42 3.57 -6.56
C PRO A 34 20.64 3.61 -8.07
N THR A 35 20.69 4.83 -8.61
CA THR A 35 20.95 5.05 -10.02
C THR A 35 22.28 4.41 -10.43
N LYS A 36 22.40 4.05 -11.72
CA LYS A 36 23.64 3.48 -12.25
C LYS A 36 24.86 4.36 -11.97
N GLN A 37 24.68 5.68 -11.95
CA GLN A 37 25.75 6.63 -11.64
C GLN A 37 26.16 6.58 -10.16
N GLU A 38 25.21 6.54 -9.22
CA GLU A 38 25.49 6.38 -7.79
C GLU A 38 26.24 5.06 -7.53
N VAL A 39 25.77 3.96 -8.13
CA VAL A 39 26.46 2.66 -8.03
C VAL A 39 27.87 2.71 -8.62
N ALA A 40 28.05 3.34 -9.78
CA ALA A 40 29.36 3.43 -10.43
C ALA A 40 30.35 4.33 -9.69
N SER A 41 29.86 5.30 -8.91
CA SER A 41 30.69 6.25 -8.17
C SER A 41 30.99 5.79 -6.74
N TRP A 42 30.32 4.75 -6.26
CA TRP A 42 30.44 4.26 -4.90
C TRP A 42 31.82 3.67 -4.61
N GLN A 43 32.39 4.04 -3.47
CA GLN A 43 33.63 3.51 -2.94
C GLN A 43 33.41 2.87 -1.56
N PRO A 44 34.26 1.92 -1.14
CA PRO A 44 34.20 1.36 0.21
C PRO A 44 34.26 2.47 1.28
N GLY A 45 33.21 2.55 2.09
CA GLY A 45 33.06 3.58 3.13
C GLY A 45 32.00 4.63 2.81
N ASP A 46 31.58 4.76 1.55
CA ASP A 46 30.48 5.65 1.17
C ASP A 46 29.15 5.15 1.73
N SER A 47 28.35 6.08 2.24
CA SER A 47 26.95 5.79 2.60
C SER A 47 26.10 5.65 1.35
N VAL A 48 25.04 4.84 1.45
CA VAL A 48 24.03 4.69 0.41
C VAL A 48 22.73 5.26 0.94
N ASP A 49 22.12 6.15 0.15
CA ASP A 49 20.78 6.64 0.44
C ASP A 49 19.74 5.53 0.24
N ARG A 50 19.18 5.07 1.35
CA ARG A 50 18.15 4.03 1.43
C ARG A 50 16.82 4.63 1.03
N ARG A 51 16.32 4.29 -0.16
CA ARG A 51 15.04 4.76 -0.69
C ARG A 51 14.07 3.61 -0.92
N LEU A 52 12.78 3.84 -0.66
CA LEU A 52 11.70 2.92 -0.98
C LEU A 52 10.70 3.57 -1.93
N ASP A 53 10.20 2.80 -2.89
CA ASP A 53 9.05 3.16 -3.73
C ASP A 53 7.80 2.48 -3.17
N LEU A 54 6.71 3.25 -3.00
CA LEU A 54 5.44 2.80 -2.47
C LEU A 54 4.28 3.15 -3.42
N VAL A 55 3.31 2.25 -3.54
CA VAL A 55 2.02 2.52 -4.17
C VAL A 55 0.99 2.73 -3.07
N VAL A 56 0.48 3.96 -2.97
CA VAL A 56 -0.41 4.39 -1.89
C VAL A 56 -1.77 4.75 -2.47
N ARG A 57 -2.85 4.29 -1.84
CA ARG A 57 -4.19 4.79 -2.10
C ARG A 57 -4.59 5.75 -0.98
N HIS A 58 -4.92 6.97 -1.34
CA HIS A 58 -5.25 8.04 -0.40
C HIS A 58 -6.41 8.87 -0.95
N GLU A 59 -7.45 9.08 -0.15
CA GLU A 59 -8.65 9.86 -0.52
C GLU A 59 -9.32 9.44 -1.84
N GLY A 60 -9.18 8.15 -2.20
CA GLY A 60 -9.78 7.59 -3.41
C GLY A 60 -8.86 7.60 -4.63
N GLU A 61 -7.72 8.29 -4.58
CA GLU A 61 -6.72 8.36 -5.64
C GLU A 61 -5.52 7.45 -5.37
N VAL A 62 -4.76 7.15 -6.42
CA VAL A 62 -3.52 6.37 -6.34
C VAL A 62 -2.33 7.29 -6.50
N TYR A 63 -1.33 7.09 -5.65
CA TYR A 63 -0.07 7.83 -5.65
C TYR A 63 1.11 6.86 -5.73
N GLU A 64 2.10 7.22 -6.56
CA GLU A 64 3.44 6.65 -6.48
C GLU A 64 4.30 7.56 -5.61
N ALA A 65 4.82 7.01 -4.53
CA ALA A 65 5.65 7.72 -3.58
C ALA A 65 7.08 7.15 -3.60
N ARG A 66 8.08 8.03 -3.48
CA ARG A 66 9.45 7.65 -3.18
C ARG A 66 9.87 8.31 -1.87
N VAL A 67 10.38 7.52 -0.95
CA VAL A 67 10.79 7.98 0.38
C VAL A 67 12.25 7.64 0.59
N SER A 68 13.07 8.64 0.92
CA SER A 68 14.40 8.42 1.49
C SER A 68 14.28 8.22 2.99
N ILE A 69 14.62 7.02 3.45
CA ILE A 69 14.67 6.67 4.87
C ILE A 69 15.95 7.22 5.49
N THR A 70 17.04 7.30 4.73
CA THR A 70 18.31 7.88 5.22
C THR A 70 18.18 9.36 5.53
N ARG A 71 17.44 10.12 4.71
CA ARG A 71 17.23 11.57 4.92
C ARG A 71 15.93 11.90 5.68
N GLY A 72 14.98 10.97 5.75
CA GLY A 72 13.66 11.23 6.32
C GLY A 72 12.79 12.13 5.44
N GLU A 73 12.90 11.99 4.12
CA GLU A 73 12.31 12.90 3.13
C GLU A 73 11.46 12.16 2.10
N VAL A 74 10.48 12.87 1.53
CA VAL A 74 9.67 12.38 0.41
C VAL A 74 10.26 12.92 -0.88
N ASP A 75 11.00 12.07 -1.61
CA ASP A 75 11.63 12.41 -2.88
C ASP A 75 10.61 12.52 -4.02
N ARG A 76 9.50 11.76 -3.96
CA ARG A 76 8.43 11.76 -4.96
C ARG A 76 7.08 11.54 -4.31
N TRP A 77 6.07 12.28 -4.77
CA TRP A 77 4.66 12.05 -4.48
C TRP A 77 3.85 12.45 -5.70
N GLU A 78 3.45 11.47 -6.51
CA GLU A 78 2.83 11.71 -7.81
C GLU A 78 1.50 10.97 -7.92
N ALA A 79 0.42 11.70 -8.22
CA ALA A 79 -0.88 11.10 -8.48
C ALA A 79 -0.84 10.35 -9.82
N VAL A 80 -1.38 9.13 -9.85
CA VAL A 80 -1.55 8.34 -11.05
C VAL A 80 -3.05 8.28 -11.35
N PRO A 81 -3.58 9.16 -12.24
CA PRO A 81 -5.01 9.23 -12.48
C PRO A 81 -5.50 8.03 -13.30
N ASN A 82 -6.78 7.69 -13.15
CA ASN A 82 -7.46 6.66 -13.94
C ASN A 82 -6.89 5.25 -13.77
N VAL A 83 -6.27 4.94 -12.63
CA VAL A 83 -5.83 3.58 -12.29
C VAL A 83 -6.49 3.10 -11.00
N VAL A 84 -6.56 1.78 -10.86
CA VAL A 84 -6.97 1.10 -9.64
C VAL A 84 -5.76 0.29 -9.18
N PRO A 85 -5.35 0.38 -7.89
CA PRO A 85 -4.19 -0.36 -7.43
C PRO A 85 -4.54 -1.85 -7.31
N ARG A 86 -3.52 -2.69 -7.14
CA ARG A 86 -3.72 -4.11 -6.82
C ARG A 86 -4.60 -4.24 -5.57
N VAL A 87 -5.53 -5.20 -5.56
CA VAL A 87 -6.33 -5.50 -4.36
C VAL A 87 -5.43 -5.82 -3.16
N GLY A 88 -5.63 -5.12 -2.05
CA GLY A 88 -4.99 -5.38 -0.76
C GLY A 88 -5.91 -6.15 0.18
N PHE A 89 -5.37 -6.55 1.34
CA PHE A 89 -6.15 -7.27 2.35
C PHE A 89 -7.27 -6.40 2.94
N VAL A 90 -7.04 -5.10 3.09
CA VAL A 90 -8.06 -4.16 3.60
C VAL A 90 -9.28 -4.15 2.68
N GLU A 91 -9.07 -4.06 1.36
CA GLU A 91 -10.17 -4.10 0.39
C GLU A 91 -10.83 -5.46 0.35
N LEU A 92 -10.05 -6.55 0.38
CA LEU A 92 -10.57 -7.91 0.35
C LEU A 92 -11.54 -8.16 1.52
N PHE A 93 -11.14 -7.84 2.76
CA PHE A 93 -12.01 -8.02 3.93
C PHE A 93 -13.24 -7.11 3.87
N LYS A 94 -13.11 -5.86 3.40
CA LYS A 94 -14.26 -4.96 3.24
C LYS A 94 -15.27 -5.49 2.23
N VAL A 95 -14.82 -6.05 1.11
CA VAL A 95 -15.71 -6.62 0.09
C VAL A 95 -16.39 -7.88 0.61
N MET A 96 -15.66 -8.75 1.32
CA MET A 96 -16.24 -9.95 1.93
C MET A 96 -17.34 -9.59 2.95
N ASP A 97 -17.09 -8.60 3.80
CA ASP A 97 -18.07 -8.13 4.78
C ASP A 97 -19.28 -7.47 4.12
N ALA A 98 -19.07 -6.64 3.09
CA ALA A 98 -20.15 -6.04 2.31
C ALA A 98 -21.03 -7.10 1.65
N CYS A 99 -20.43 -8.12 1.02
CA CYS A 99 -21.17 -9.22 0.41
C CYS A 99 -22.00 -10.00 1.44
N ARG A 100 -21.41 -10.31 2.61
CA ARG A 100 -22.08 -11.04 3.69
C ARG A 100 -23.28 -10.28 4.27
N ASN A 101 -23.19 -8.96 4.34
CA ASN A 101 -24.20 -8.09 4.92
C ASN A 101 -25.23 -7.59 3.88
N ASP A 102 -25.06 -7.94 2.61
CA ASP A 102 -26.00 -7.59 1.56
C ASP A 102 -27.29 -8.43 1.64
N SER A 103 -28.45 -7.76 1.68
CA SER A 103 -29.74 -8.42 1.83
C SER A 103 -30.12 -9.30 0.63
N ASP A 104 -29.69 -8.90 -0.58
CA ASP A 104 -29.99 -9.65 -1.80
C ASP A 104 -29.12 -10.91 -1.87
N PHE A 105 -27.86 -10.83 -1.44
CA PHE A 105 -26.99 -11.99 -1.26
C PHE A 105 -27.56 -12.97 -0.24
N GLN A 106 -27.99 -12.50 0.94
CA GLN A 106 -28.59 -13.35 1.97
C GLN A 106 -29.88 -14.03 1.48
N LYS A 107 -30.73 -13.30 0.75
CA LYS A 107 -31.92 -13.87 0.12
C LYS A 107 -31.54 -14.94 -0.91
N ALA A 108 -30.55 -14.67 -1.76
CA ALA A 108 -30.07 -15.60 -2.76
C ALA A 108 -29.49 -16.88 -2.14
N LEU A 109 -28.82 -16.80 -0.99
CA LEU A 109 -28.37 -17.97 -0.22
C LEU A 109 -29.55 -18.78 0.33
N LYS A 110 -30.57 -18.11 0.88
CA LYS A 110 -31.78 -18.77 1.38
C LYS A 110 -32.54 -19.51 0.29
N ASP A 111 -32.68 -18.91 -0.90
CA ASP A 111 -33.31 -19.54 -2.06
C ASP A 111 -32.55 -20.81 -2.53
N ARG A 112 -31.27 -20.93 -2.13
CA ARG A 112 -30.40 -22.11 -2.38
C ARG A 112 -30.34 -23.08 -1.19
N GLY A 113 -31.14 -22.87 -0.15
CA GLY A 113 -31.17 -23.73 1.05
C GLY A 113 -29.99 -23.54 1.99
N ILE A 114 -29.31 -22.39 1.93
CA ILE A 114 -28.22 -22.03 2.85
C ILE A 114 -28.76 -21.04 3.87
N ASP A 115 -29.15 -21.54 5.05
CA ASP A 115 -29.75 -20.73 6.12
C ASP A 115 -28.72 -19.95 6.95
N ASP A 116 -27.44 -20.36 6.89
CA ASP A 116 -26.34 -19.76 7.64
C ASP A 116 -25.27 -19.19 6.68
N PRO A 117 -25.36 -17.89 6.33
CA PRO A 117 -24.36 -17.23 5.48
C PRO A 117 -22.95 -17.28 6.04
N SER A 118 -22.77 -17.54 7.34
CA SER A 118 -21.44 -17.54 7.94
C SER A 118 -20.55 -18.69 7.45
N LYS A 119 -21.18 -19.77 6.98
CA LYS A 119 -20.54 -20.99 6.44
C LYS A 119 -20.13 -20.88 4.98
N VAL A 120 -20.44 -19.76 4.32
CA VAL A 120 -20.06 -19.51 2.94
C VAL A 120 -18.71 -18.81 2.89
N GLN A 121 -17.74 -19.42 2.22
CA GLN A 121 -16.49 -18.75 1.88
C GLN A 121 -16.77 -17.76 0.75
N ILE A 122 -16.42 -16.49 0.98
CA ILE A 122 -16.50 -15.38 0.03
C ILE A 122 -15.10 -15.08 -0.46
#